data_AF-A0A843E761-F1
#
_entry.id   AF-A0A843E761-F1
#
_cell.length_a   1.000
_cell.length_b   1.000
_cell.length_c   1.000
_cell.angle_alpha   90.00
_cell.angle_beta   90.00
_cell.angle_gamma   90.00
#
_symmetry.space_group_name_H-M   'P 1'
#
loop_
_entity.id
_entity.type
_entity.pdbx_description
1 polymer ?
#
loop_
_entity_poly.entity_id
_entity_poly.type
_entity_poly.pdbx_seq_one_letter_code
_entity_poly.pdbx_strand_id
1 'polypeptide(L)'
;NLLSKSVMRQMNIEENSGVAQAYLLGQLVRSKNTSSGFGDRLIDFAMEIFRESKRNVGCRIVRLDCSNELIPYYEKHGFKLVRMNDSGTLNQMIILI
;
A
#
# COMPACT_ATOMS: atom_id res chain seq x y z
N ASN A 1 8.79 -13.45 -2.47
CA ASN A 1 8.22 -12.47 -1.52
C ASN A 1 9.38 -11.73 -0.89
N LEU A 2 9.42 -10.41 -1.03
CA LEU A 2 10.52 -9.55 -0.56
C LEU A 2 10.34 -9.06 0.89
N LEU A 3 9.26 -9.46 1.56
CA LEU A 3 8.96 -9.06 2.93
C LEU A 3 9.76 -9.89 3.96
N SER A 4 10.18 -9.23 5.04
CA SER A 4 10.83 -9.90 6.16
C SER A 4 9.83 -10.73 6.98
N LYS A 5 10.32 -11.77 7.68
CA LYS A 5 9.48 -12.58 8.59
C LYS A 5 8.75 -11.75 9.64
N SER A 6 9.38 -10.66 10.12
CA SER A 6 8.77 -9.74 11.09
C SER A 6 7.57 -9.00 10.50
N VAL A 7 7.67 -8.51 9.26
CA VAL A 7 6.55 -7.86 8.56
C VAL A 7 5.44 -8.87 8.31
N MET A 8 5.77 -10.07 7.83
CA MET A 8 4.79 -11.14 7.60
C MET A 8 4.00 -11.50 8.86
N ARG A 9 4.65 -11.54 10.04
CA ARG A 9 3.96 -11.78 11.32
C ARG A 9 2.96 -10.68 11.68
N GLN A 10 3.26 -9.42 11.35
CA GLN A 10 2.39 -8.28 11.66
C GLN A 10 1.14 -8.23 10.78
N MET A 11 1.22 -8.81 9.58
CA MET A 11 0.13 -8.87 8.60
C MET A 11 -1.10 -9.67 9.05
N ASN A 12 -1.00 -10.47 10.13
CA ASN A 12 -2.11 -11.29 10.62
C ASN A 12 -2.67 -12.23 9.53
N ILE A 13 -1.76 -12.89 8.82
CA ILE A 13 -2.10 -13.85 7.76
C ILE A 13 -2.87 -15.01 8.40
N GLU A 14 -4.05 -15.31 7.87
CA GLU A 14 -4.84 -16.45 8.32
C GLU A 14 -4.13 -17.75 7.92
N GLU A 15 -3.92 -18.65 8.88
CA GLU A 15 -2.99 -19.79 8.74
C GLU A 15 -3.45 -20.80 7.68
N ASN A 16 -4.76 -21.00 7.51
CA ASN A 16 -5.29 -22.02 6.61
C ASN A 16 -5.37 -21.57 5.15
N SER A 17 -5.74 -20.32 4.91
CA SER A 17 -5.96 -19.72 3.59
C SER A 17 -4.76 -18.94 3.08
N GLY A 18 -3.85 -18.53 3.97
CA GLY A 18 -2.76 -17.62 3.64
C GLY A 18 -3.22 -16.20 3.32
N VAL A 19 -4.47 -15.86 3.64
CA VAL A 19 -5.06 -14.55 3.32
C VAL A 19 -4.64 -13.51 4.36
N ALA A 20 -4.11 -12.39 3.87
CA ALA A 20 -3.92 -11.18 4.65
C ALA A 20 -4.99 -10.15 4.26
N GLN A 21 -5.82 -9.74 5.22
CA GLN A 21 -6.82 -8.70 4.99
C GLN A 21 -6.14 -7.33 4.83
N ALA A 22 -6.53 -6.59 3.81
CA ALA A 22 -5.97 -5.30 3.48
C ALA A 22 -7.03 -4.34 2.94
N TYR A 23 -6.87 -3.05 3.25
CA TYR A 23 -7.50 -2.00 2.46
C TYR A 23 -6.80 -1.88 1.12
N LEU A 24 -7.56 -1.52 0.08
CA LEU A 24 -7.02 -1.25 -1.25
C LEU A 24 -6.94 0.26 -1.49
N LEU A 25 -5.73 0.79 -1.67
CA LEU A 25 -5.55 2.08 -2.30
C LEU A 25 -5.63 1.88 -3.82
N GLY A 26 -6.85 1.99 -4.36
CA GLY A 26 -7.14 1.61 -5.74
C GLY A 26 -6.50 2.54 -6.77
N GLN A 27 -6.70 3.85 -6.62
CA GLN A 27 -6.21 4.84 -7.56
C GLN A 27 -5.82 6.13 -6.85
N LEU A 28 -4.68 6.70 -7.24
CA LEU A 28 -4.21 8.00 -6.78
C LEU A 28 -3.67 8.76 -7.98
N VAL A 29 -4.40 9.79 -8.43
CA VAL A 29 -4.05 10.55 -9.64
C VAL A 29 -4.16 12.04 -9.35
N ARG A 30 -3.24 12.82 -9.91
CA ARG A 30 -3.25 14.28 -9.87
C ARG A 30 -3.25 14.85 -11.28
N SER A 31 -3.86 16.03 -11.46
CA SER A 31 -3.78 16.77 -12.73
C SER A 31 -2.36 17.29 -12.98
N LYS A 32 -1.97 17.42 -14.25
CA LYS A 32 -0.67 17.97 -14.65
C LYS A 32 -0.43 19.40 -14.13
N ASN A 33 -1.50 20.16 -13.93
CA ASN A 33 -1.46 21.55 -13.48
C ASN A 33 -1.46 21.68 -11.94
N THR A 34 -1.31 20.57 -11.21
CA THR A 34 -1.23 20.61 -9.74
C THR A 34 0.13 21.12 -9.29
N SER A 35 0.13 21.86 -8.18
CA SER A 35 1.37 22.32 -7.55
C SER A 35 2.24 21.14 -7.09
N SER A 36 3.55 21.37 -7.05
CA SER A 36 4.49 20.41 -6.48
C SER A 36 4.09 20.04 -5.04
N GLY A 37 4.30 18.78 -4.66
CA GLY A 37 3.90 18.25 -3.35
C GLY A 37 2.40 17.94 -3.19
N PHE A 38 1.56 18.22 -4.19
CA PHE A 38 0.13 17.82 -4.12
C PHE A 38 -0.06 16.31 -4.00
N GLY A 39 0.75 15.51 -4.71
CA GLY A 39 0.72 14.05 -4.60
C GLY A 39 1.02 13.56 -3.19
N ASP A 40 2.05 14.12 -2.55
CA ASP A 40 2.44 13.81 -1.17
C ASP A 40 1.28 14.11 -0.20
N ARG A 41 0.64 15.28 -0.32
CA ARG A 41 -0.54 15.61 0.50
C ARG A 41 -1.73 14.68 0.26
N LEU A 42 -1.91 14.24 -0.98
CA LEU A 42 -3.01 13.36 -1.36
C LEU A 42 -2.84 11.96 -0.78
N ILE A 43 -1.62 11.42 -0.76
CA ILE A 43 -1.36 10.14 -0.09
C ILE A 43 -1.46 10.28 1.42
N ASP A 44 -0.98 11.37 2.02
CA ASP A 44 -1.14 11.62 3.46
C ASP A 44 -2.63 11.60 3.86
N PHE A 45 -3.47 12.32 3.11
CA PHE A 45 -4.91 12.32 3.30
C PHE A 45 -5.55 10.93 3.16
N ALA A 46 -5.15 10.16 2.14
CA ALA A 46 -5.64 8.78 1.98
C ALA A 46 -5.24 7.89 3.17
N MET A 47 -4.01 8.06 3.69
CA MET A 47 -3.54 7.31 4.85
C MET A 47 -4.28 7.67 6.14
N GLU A 48 -4.69 8.92 6.31
CA GLU A 48 -5.55 9.35 7.42
C GLU A 48 -6.90 8.62 7.40
N ILE A 49 -7.54 8.52 6.21
CA ILE A 49 -8.79 7.78 6.04
C ILE A 49 -8.62 6.30 6.44
N PHE A 50 -7.54 5.65 6.01
CA PHE A 50 -7.31 4.24 6.36
C PHE A 50 -7.04 4.06 7.86
N ARG A 51 -6.31 4.97 8.51
CA ARG A 51 -6.07 4.94 9.96
C ARG A 51 -7.36 5.13 10.75
N GLU A 52 -8.24 6.01 10.28
CA GLU A 52 -9.57 6.17 10.87
C GLU A 52 -10.40 4.91 10.71
N SER A 53 -10.44 4.36 9.49
CA SER A 53 -11.16 3.13 9.17
C SER A 53 -10.68 1.96 10.03
N LYS A 54 -9.36 1.84 10.25
CA LYS A 54 -8.75 0.83 11.11
C LYS A 54 -9.31 0.86 12.54
N ARG A 55 -9.58 2.04 13.09
CA ARG A 55 -10.16 2.18 14.44
C ARG A 55 -11.60 1.67 14.50
N ASN A 56 -12.34 1.74 13.40
CA ASN A 56 -13.75 1.38 13.34
C ASN A 56 -13.97 -0.10 12.96
N VAL A 57 -13.20 -0.64 12.02
CA VAL A 57 -13.45 -1.98 11.43
C VAL A 57 -12.23 -2.93 11.49
N GLY A 58 -11.12 -2.52 12.11
CA GLY A 58 -9.88 -3.30 12.11
C GLY A 58 -9.14 -3.22 10.76
N CYS A 59 -8.26 -4.18 10.47
CA CYS A 59 -7.26 -4.17 9.38
C CYS A 59 -5.93 -3.50 9.76
N ARG A 60 -4.83 -4.03 9.20
CA ARG A 60 -3.44 -3.60 9.51
C ARG A 60 -2.65 -3.24 8.26
N ILE A 61 -3.23 -3.40 7.08
CA ILE A 61 -2.52 -3.35 5.81
C ILE A 61 -3.28 -2.45 4.86
N VAL A 62 -2.55 -1.58 4.16
CA VAL A 62 -3.00 -0.98 2.91
C VAL A 62 -2.16 -1.59 1.80
N ARG A 63 -2.80 -2.08 0.74
CA ARG A 63 -2.15 -2.57 -0.48
C ARG A 63 -2.43 -1.64 -1.64
N LEU A 64 -1.49 -1.61 -2.58
CA LEU A 64 -1.65 -0.99 -3.89
C LEU A 64 -0.90 -1.80 -4.95
N ASP A 65 -1.26 -1.58 -6.20
CA ASP A 65 -0.53 -2.07 -7.36
C ASP A 65 -0.08 -0.86 -8.19
N CYS A 66 1.22 -0.78 -8.52
CA CYS A 66 1.78 0.36 -9.27
C CYS A 66 2.75 -0.06 -10.37
N SER A 67 2.97 0.81 -11.34
CA SER A 67 4.03 0.65 -12.34
C SER A 67 5.43 0.80 -11.72
N ASN A 68 6.46 0.32 -12.42
CA ASN A 68 7.85 0.29 -11.93
C ASN A 68 8.36 1.69 -11.52
N GLU A 69 8.03 2.70 -12.30
CA GLU A 69 8.47 4.08 -12.09
C GLU A 69 7.89 4.73 -10.83
N LEU A 70 6.82 4.17 -10.27
CA LEU A 70 6.17 4.68 -9.06
C LEU A 70 6.66 4.00 -7.78
N ILE A 71 7.48 2.94 -7.86
CA ILE A 71 8.02 2.26 -6.68
C ILE A 71 8.74 3.25 -5.75
N PRO A 72 9.68 4.10 -6.22
CA PRO A 72 10.41 5.00 -5.32
C PRO A 72 9.49 6.02 -4.63
N TYR A 73 8.43 6.44 -5.31
CA TYR A 73 7.42 7.33 -4.74
C TYR A 73 6.71 6.66 -3.56
N TYR A 74 6.23 5.43 -3.73
CA TYR A 74 5.54 4.72 -2.65
C TYR A 74 6.49 4.25 -1.53
N GLU A 75 7.73 3.89 -1.84
CA GLU A 75 8.75 3.56 -0.83
C GLU A 75 9.08 4.75 0.07
N LYS A 76 9.15 5.98 -0.48
CA LYS A 76 9.29 7.22 0.30
C LYS A 76 8.16 7.37 1.33
N HIS A 77 6.96 6.89 0.99
CA HIS A 77 5.77 6.91 1.86
C HIS A 77 5.64 5.66 2.75
N GLY A 78 6.67 4.81 2.82
CA GLY A 78 6.74 3.66 3.73
C GLY A 78 6.14 2.37 3.19
N PHE A 79 5.69 2.35 1.94
CA PHE A 79 5.28 1.10 1.29
C PHE A 79 6.48 0.19 1.03
N LYS A 80 6.24 -1.11 1.06
CA LYS A 80 7.22 -2.18 0.85
C LYS A 80 6.77 -3.03 -0.33
N LEU A 81 7.68 -3.28 -1.26
CA LEU A 81 7.45 -4.17 -2.39
C LEU A 81 7.23 -5.61 -1.89
N VAL A 82 6.20 -6.28 -2.40
CA VAL A 82 5.89 -7.69 -2.06
C VAL A 82 6.32 -8.60 -3.19
N ARG A 83 5.80 -8.33 -4.39
CA ARG A 83 6.00 -9.06 -5.63
C ARG A 83 5.55 -8.24 -6.83
N MET A 84 6.00 -8.64 -8.01
CA MET A 84 5.36 -8.27 -9.26
C MET A 84 4.14 -9.17 -9.49
N ASN A 85 3.12 -8.67 -10.17
CA ASN A 85 1.97 -9.47 -10.61
C ASN A 85 2.38 -10.48 -11.70
N ASP A 86 1.53 -11.48 -11.94
CA ASP A 86 1.86 -12.60 -12.83
C ASP A 86 2.08 -12.15 -14.29
N SER A 87 1.45 -11.05 -14.70
CA SER A 87 1.64 -10.46 -16.04
C SER A 87 2.91 -9.63 -16.18
N GLY A 88 3.63 -9.36 -15.09
CA GLY A 88 4.85 -8.56 -15.11
C GLY A 88 4.64 -7.07 -15.36
N THR A 89 3.41 -6.56 -15.18
CA THR A 89 3.03 -5.18 -15.52
C THR A 89 2.91 -4.26 -14.32
N LEU A 90 2.62 -4.82 -13.14
CA LEU A 90 2.38 -4.06 -11.92
C LEU A 90 3.11 -4.69 -10.72
N ASN A 91 3.52 -3.83 -9.81
CA ASN A 91 4.16 -4.16 -8.56
C ASN A 91 3.17 -4.03 -7.42
N GLN A 92 2.98 -5.12 -6.71
CA GLN A 92 2.20 -5.14 -5.49
C GLN A 92 3.05 -4.61 -4.34
N MET A 93 2.56 -3.56 -3.69
CA MET A 93 3.20 -2.96 -2.53
C MET A 93 2.22 -2.91 -1.35
N ILE A 94 2.76 -2.96 -0.13
CA ILE A 94 1.98 -2.85 1.10
C ILE A 94 2.58 -1.87 2.08
N ILE A 95 1.75 -1.29 2.95
CA ILE A 95 2.19 -0.60 4.15
C ILE A 95 1.40 -1.12 5.36
N LEU A 96 2.08 -1.20 6.50
CA LEU A 96 1.44 -1.49 7.79
C LEU A 96 0.93 -0.17 8.38
N ILE A 97 -0.33 -0.14 8.81
CA ILE A 97 -1.00 1.01 9.42
C ILE A 97 -1.56 0.67 10.78
#